data_AF-X1Q986-F1
#
_entry.id   AF-X1Q986-F1
#
_cell.length_a   1.000
_cell.length_b   1.000
_cell.length_c   1.000
_cell.angle_alpha   90.00
_cell.angle_beta   90.00
_cell.angle_gamma   90.00
#
_symmetry.space_group_name_H-M   'P 1'
#
loop_
_entity.id
_entity.type
_entity.pdbx_description
1 polymer ?
#
loop_
_entity_poly.entity_id
_entity_poly.type
_entity_poly.pdbx_seq_one_letter_code
_entity_poly.pdbx_strand_id
1 'polypeptide(L)'
;EPWANFETELGQIYADCEEDNPSKYGVSVEYAAGFHAFLSKVKKTEIVKGQITGPITWGLTVTRQDGLAILYDDTFAEVAAKFLRLKAAWQENALRKISRHTIIFVDEPYLVSLGSVFTPIPEDKVVALLEEVFQGIKGIKGLHCCGSTDWPVLLGTTTDILSFDAYNYASSLSIYPNEVK
;
A
#
# COMPACT_ATOMS: atom_id res chain seq x y z
N GLU A 1 -27.03 15.15 1.15
CA GLU A 1 -26.07 15.63 2.16
C GLU A 1 -25.09 14.49 2.42
N PRO A 2 -23.80 14.61 2.11
CA PRO A 2 -22.84 13.74 2.77
C PRO A 2 -22.75 14.22 4.24
N TRP A 3 -22.01 13.52 5.12
CA TRP A 3 -21.49 14.11 6.37
C TRP A 3 -22.25 14.00 7.70
N ALA A 4 -23.37 13.28 7.85
CA ALA A 4 -23.82 13.01 9.23
C ALA A 4 -22.84 12.10 10.00
N ASN A 5 -21.98 11.34 9.30
CA ASN A 5 -21.10 10.35 9.91
C ASN A 5 -19.67 10.32 9.34
N PHE A 6 -19.29 11.23 8.43
CA PHE A 6 -18.00 11.12 7.75
C PHE A 6 -16.82 11.35 8.70
N GLU A 7 -16.86 12.39 9.54
CA GLU A 7 -15.82 12.62 10.55
C GLU A 7 -15.75 11.46 11.55
N THR A 8 -16.89 10.90 11.94
CA THR A 8 -16.97 9.70 12.79
C THR A 8 -16.31 8.49 12.10
N GLU A 9 -16.55 8.29 10.81
CA GLU A 9 -15.95 7.19 10.03
C GLU A 9 -14.44 7.37 9.87
N LEU A 10 -13.96 8.59 9.64
CA LEU A 10 -12.51 8.87 9.67
C LEU A 10 -11.91 8.57 11.04
N GLY A 11 -12.55 9.05 12.12
CA GLY A 11 -12.12 8.79 13.49
C GLY A 11 -12.09 7.29 13.83
N GLN A 12 -13.04 6.52 13.28
CA GLN A 12 -13.06 5.06 13.45
C GLN A 12 -11.85 4.38 12.80
N ILE A 13 -11.33 4.90 11.69
CA ILE A 13 -10.10 4.37 11.06
C ILE A 13 -8.91 4.55 11.98
N TYR A 14 -8.77 5.71 12.63
CA TYR A 14 -7.71 5.93 13.62
C TYR A 14 -7.83 4.95 14.79
N ALA A 15 -9.02 4.82 15.37
CA ALA A 15 -9.27 3.90 16.48
C ALA A 15 -8.98 2.43 16.10
N ASP A 16 -9.48 1.98 14.94
CA ASP A 16 -9.23 0.61 14.47
C ASP A 16 -7.73 0.37 14.18
N CYS A 17 -6.98 1.39 13.75
CA CYS A 17 -5.52 1.33 13.59
C CYS A 17 -4.78 1.21 14.92
N GLU A 18 -5.16 1.99 15.93
CA GLU A 18 -4.58 1.93 17.28
C GLU A 18 -4.83 0.57 17.94
N GLU A 19 -6.00 -0.02 17.67
CA GLU A 19 -6.38 -1.34 18.16
C GLU A 19 -5.84 -2.51 17.30
N ASP A 20 -5.14 -2.23 16.19
CA ASP A 20 -4.75 -3.21 15.17
C ASP A 20 -5.93 -4.13 14.76
N ASN A 21 -7.10 -3.55 14.52
CA ASN A 21 -8.36 -4.24 14.25
C ASN A 21 -8.79 -4.14 12.78
N PRO A 22 -8.31 -5.04 11.90
CA PRO A 22 -8.63 -4.98 10.47
C PRO A 22 -9.97 -5.64 10.10
N SER A 23 -10.78 -6.07 11.08
CA SER A 23 -11.95 -6.92 10.85
C SER A 23 -13.01 -6.30 9.90
N LYS A 24 -13.14 -4.97 9.93
CA LYS A 24 -14.10 -4.20 9.10
C LYS A 24 -13.58 -3.84 7.70
N TYR A 25 -12.29 -4.06 7.43
CA TYR A 25 -11.61 -3.54 6.23
C TYR A 25 -11.52 -4.56 5.10
N GLY A 26 -12.28 -5.65 5.20
CA GLY A 26 -12.29 -6.71 4.21
C GLY A 26 -12.80 -6.27 2.84
N VAL A 27 -12.32 -6.95 1.81
CA VAL A 27 -12.87 -6.82 0.46
C VAL A 27 -13.92 -7.90 0.27
N SER A 28 -15.13 -7.49 -0.08
CA SER A 28 -16.25 -8.41 -0.23
C SER A 28 -16.08 -9.33 -1.44
N VAL A 29 -16.91 -10.38 -1.54
CA VAL A 29 -16.85 -11.35 -2.64
C VAL A 29 -17.16 -10.67 -3.98
N GLU A 30 -18.02 -9.65 -3.97
CA GLU A 30 -18.40 -8.88 -5.16
C GLU A 30 -17.21 -8.16 -5.79
N TYR A 31 -16.28 -7.67 -4.96
CA TYR A 31 -15.10 -6.93 -5.43
C TYR A 31 -13.82 -7.78 -5.53
N ALA A 32 -13.79 -8.98 -4.94
CA ALA A 32 -12.62 -9.85 -4.92
C ALA A 32 -12.95 -11.34 -5.06
N ALA A 33 -13.86 -11.70 -5.97
CA ALA A 33 -14.31 -13.09 -6.16
C ALA A 33 -13.16 -14.09 -6.33
N GLY A 34 -12.11 -13.72 -7.07
CA GLY A 34 -10.92 -14.56 -7.26
C GLY A 34 -10.14 -14.82 -5.97
N PHE A 35 -10.02 -13.82 -5.09
CA PHE A 35 -9.35 -13.96 -3.79
C PHE A 35 -10.11 -14.92 -2.87
N HIS A 36 -11.44 -14.78 -2.78
CA HIS A 36 -12.28 -15.68 -1.97
C HIS A 36 -12.32 -17.11 -2.55
N ALA A 37 -12.37 -17.24 -3.88
CA ALA A 37 -12.27 -18.53 -4.56
C ALA A 37 -10.90 -19.20 -4.29
N PHE A 38 -9.82 -18.43 -4.27
CA PHE A 38 -8.48 -18.91 -3.95
C PHE A 38 -8.39 -19.43 -2.51
N LEU A 39 -8.85 -18.65 -1.52
CA LEU A 39 -8.85 -19.05 -0.11
C LEU A 39 -9.72 -20.28 0.18
N SER A 40 -10.82 -20.47 -0.55
CA SER A 40 -11.68 -21.66 -0.37
C SER A 40 -11.11 -22.93 -1.00
N LYS A 41 -10.32 -22.81 -2.07
CA LYS A 41 -9.74 -23.96 -2.79
C LYS A 41 -8.39 -24.40 -2.23
N VAL A 42 -7.55 -23.47 -1.79
CA VAL A 42 -6.21 -23.78 -1.28
C VAL A 42 -6.27 -24.04 0.22
N LYS A 43 -5.95 -25.26 0.64
CA LYS A 43 -5.98 -25.63 2.07
C LYS A 43 -4.69 -25.29 2.81
N LYS A 44 -3.53 -25.50 2.16
CA LYS A 44 -2.21 -25.20 2.73
C LYS A 44 -1.21 -24.98 1.60
N THR A 45 -0.37 -23.96 1.74
CA THR A 45 0.79 -23.71 0.88
C THR A 45 1.97 -23.25 1.73
N GLU A 46 3.18 -23.42 1.23
CA GLU A 46 4.40 -22.99 1.92
C GLU A 46 4.47 -21.47 1.98
N ILE A 47 4.39 -20.81 0.82
CA ILE A 47 4.38 -19.35 0.67
C ILE A 47 3.11 -18.93 -0.07
N VAL A 48 2.59 -17.75 0.27
CA VAL A 48 1.52 -17.10 -0.47
C VAL A 48 1.75 -15.60 -0.58
N LYS A 49 1.46 -15.06 -1.76
CA LYS A 49 1.55 -13.64 -2.05
C LYS A 49 0.16 -13.01 -2.08
N GLY A 50 0.01 -11.89 -1.38
CA GLY A 50 -1.08 -10.93 -1.53
C GLY A 50 -0.55 -9.62 -2.12
N GLN A 51 -1.47 -8.74 -2.48
CA GLN A 51 -1.13 -7.39 -2.94
C GLN A 51 -2.27 -6.42 -2.65
N ILE A 52 -1.90 -5.17 -2.42
CA ILE A 52 -2.80 -4.02 -2.29
C ILE A 52 -2.23 -2.84 -3.09
N THR A 53 -3.09 -1.90 -3.46
CA THR A 53 -2.65 -0.60 -3.99
C THR A 53 -2.04 0.23 -2.86
N GLY A 54 -0.93 0.90 -3.13
CA GLY A 54 -0.24 1.76 -2.17
C GLY A 54 -0.85 3.15 -1.99
N PRO A 55 -0.44 3.85 -0.93
CA PRO A 55 -1.02 5.13 -0.51
C PRO A 55 -0.80 6.26 -1.52
N ILE A 56 0.27 6.25 -2.31
CA ILE A 56 0.55 7.30 -3.30
C ILE A 56 -0.38 7.15 -4.50
N THR A 57 -0.44 5.96 -5.08
CA THR A 57 -1.31 5.64 -6.20
C THR A 57 -2.78 5.78 -5.81
N TRP A 58 -3.17 5.25 -4.66
CA TRP A 58 -4.54 5.39 -4.17
C TRP A 58 -4.89 6.85 -3.90
N GLY A 59 -4.01 7.58 -3.20
CA GLY A 59 -4.22 8.97 -2.84
C GLY A 59 -4.28 9.92 -4.04
N LEU A 60 -3.57 9.60 -5.13
CA LEU A 60 -3.63 10.33 -6.40
C LEU A 60 -4.84 9.96 -7.25
N THR A 61 -5.45 8.78 -7.03
CA THR A 61 -6.59 8.30 -7.80
C THR A 61 -7.92 8.78 -7.21
N VAL A 62 -8.03 8.85 -5.88
CA VAL A 62 -9.23 9.33 -5.21
C VAL A 62 -9.23 10.85 -5.16
N THR A 63 -10.33 11.48 -5.60
CA THR A 63 -10.45 12.93 -5.68
C THR A 63 -11.41 13.49 -4.63
N ARG A 64 -11.08 14.68 -4.11
CA ARG A 64 -11.98 15.53 -3.34
C ARG A 64 -13.06 16.12 -4.25
N GLN A 65 -14.02 16.84 -3.66
CA GLN A 65 -15.12 17.46 -4.41
C GLN A 65 -14.66 18.55 -5.40
N ASP A 66 -13.50 19.16 -5.15
CA ASP A 66 -12.88 20.15 -6.04
C ASP A 66 -12.06 19.51 -7.19
N GLY A 67 -12.06 18.17 -7.30
CA GLY A 67 -11.35 17.41 -8.32
C GLY A 67 -9.86 17.20 -8.04
N LEU A 68 -9.33 17.74 -6.94
CA LEU A 68 -7.94 17.51 -6.55
C LEU A 68 -7.80 16.16 -5.83
N ALA A 69 -6.69 15.48 -6.07
CA ALA A 69 -6.34 14.24 -5.40
C ALA A 69 -6.33 14.41 -3.86
N ILE A 70 -6.78 13.38 -3.13
CA ILE A 70 -6.78 13.39 -1.67
C ILE A 70 -5.36 13.40 -1.09
N LEU A 71 -4.36 12.96 -1.87
CA LEU A 71 -2.96 12.97 -1.44
C LEU A 71 -2.45 14.39 -1.09
N TYR A 72 -3.02 15.43 -1.70
CA TYR A 72 -2.63 16.82 -1.44
C TYR A 72 -3.19 17.40 -0.14
N ASP A 73 -4.10 16.69 0.51
CA ASP A 73 -4.63 17.02 1.83
C ASP A 73 -3.95 16.12 2.86
N ASP A 74 -3.26 16.68 3.84
CA ASP A 74 -2.46 15.90 4.79
C ASP A 74 -3.33 14.97 5.65
N THR A 75 -4.53 15.42 6.04
CA THR A 75 -5.48 14.62 6.82
C THR A 75 -5.97 13.44 5.98
N PHE A 76 -6.39 13.66 4.74
CA PHE A 76 -6.87 12.56 3.90
C PHE A 76 -5.75 11.62 3.46
N ALA A 77 -4.55 12.12 3.21
CA ALA A 77 -3.39 11.28 2.91
C ALA A 77 -3.07 10.34 4.07
N GLU A 78 -3.04 10.87 5.30
CA GLU A 78 -2.79 10.08 6.51
C GLU A 78 -3.89 9.02 6.72
N VAL A 79 -5.16 9.41 6.66
CA VAL A 79 -6.28 8.47 6.81
C VAL A 79 -6.23 7.40 5.72
N ALA A 80 -5.90 7.75 4.48
CA ALA A 80 -5.78 6.79 3.40
C ALA A 80 -4.68 5.75 3.69
N ALA A 81 -3.53 6.18 4.21
CA ALA A 81 -2.46 5.24 4.59
C ALA A 81 -2.90 4.33 5.74
N LYS A 82 -3.56 4.85 6.78
CA LYS A 82 -4.12 4.05 7.89
C LYS A 82 -5.19 3.06 7.43
N PHE A 83 -6.07 3.48 6.54
CA PHE A 83 -7.04 2.61 5.90
C PHE A 83 -6.37 1.46 5.12
N LEU A 84 -5.34 1.78 4.34
CA LEU A 84 -4.57 0.79 3.57
C LEU A 84 -3.75 -0.14 4.46
N ARG A 85 -3.22 0.34 5.59
CA ARG A 85 -2.63 -0.49 6.65
C ARG A 85 -3.61 -1.56 7.13
N LEU A 86 -4.83 -1.16 7.48
CA LEU A 86 -5.86 -2.10 7.94
C LEU A 86 -6.29 -3.08 6.84
N LYS A 87 -6.32 -2.63 5.57
CA LYS A 87 -6.54 -3.53 4.43
C LYS A 87 -5.41 -4.53 4.22
N ALA A 88 -4.16 -4.11 4.33
CA ALA A 88 -3.00 -4.99 4.25
C ALA A 88 -3.05 -6.06 5.35
N ALA A 89 -3.29 -5.63 6.58
CA ALA A 89 -3.43 -6.51 7.74
C ALA A 89 -4.61 -7.50 7.58
N TRP A 90 -5.75 -7.05 7.05
CA TRP A 90 -6.88 -7.93 6.76
C TRP A 90 -6.51 -9.01 5.73
N GLN A 91 -5.91 -8.60 4.61
CA GLN A 91 -5.56 -9.52 3.53
C GLN A 91 -4.51 -10.53 4.01
N GLU A 92 -3.51 -10.06 4.75
CA GLU A 92 -2.49 -10.93 5.34
C GLU A 92 -3.10 -11.92 6.34
N ASN A 93 -3.98 -11.48 7.23
CA ASN A 93 -4.66 -12.35 8.20
C ASN A 93 -5.50 -13.43 7.51
N ALA A 94 -6.15 -13.09 6.40
CA ALA A 94 -6.90 -14.05 5.60
C ALA A 94 -5.96 -15.07 4.92
N LEU A 95 -4.85 -14.63 4.34
CA LEU A 95 -3.83 -15.48 3.72
C LEU A 95 -3.08 -16.36 4.74
N ARG A 96 -2.88 -15.87 5.97
CA ARG A 96 -2.26 -16.63 7.07
C ARG A 96 -3.04 -17.90 7.47
N LYS A 97 -4.31 -18.00 7.09
CA LYS A 97 -5.13 -19.20 7.28
C LYS A 97 -4.63 -20.39 6.44
N ILE A 98 -3.96 -20.12 5.32
CA ILE A 98 -3.50 -21.15 4.37
C ILE A 98 -1.97 -21.24 4.26
N SER A 99 -1.22 -20.29 4.82
CA SER A 99 0.25 -20.29 4.81
C SER A 99 0.83 -19.57 6.02
N ARG A 100 1.97 -20.05 6.53
CA ARG A 100 2.73 -19.34 7.59
C ARG A 100 3.63 -18.24 7.02
N HIS A 101 3.96 -18.30 5.73
CA HIS A 101 4.86 -17.37 5.06
C HIS A 101 4.08 -16.54 4.05
N THR A 102 3.62 -15.38 4.51
CA THR A 102 2.91 -14.42 3.66
C THR A 102 3.88 -13.36 3.14
N ILE A 103 3.65 -12.95 1.91
CA ILE A 103 4.31 -11.81 1.27
C ILE A 103 3.19 -10.86 0.84
N ILE A 104 3.21 -9.61 1.27
CA ILE A 104 2.22 -8.60 0.86
C ILE A 104 2.92 -7.52 0.07
N PHE A 105 2.52 -7.35 -1.19
CA PHE A 105 3.03 -6.29 -2.05
C PHE A 105 2.16 -5.04 -1.94
N VAL A 106 2.82 -3.89 -1.82
CA VAL A 106 2.22 -2.57 -1.99
C VAL A 106 2.55 -2.11 -3.40
N ASP A 107 1.55 -2.02 -4.26
CA ASP A 107 1.72 -1.68 -5.68
C ASP A 107 1.55 -0.16 -5.88
N GLU A 108 2.60 0.46 -6.41
CA GLU A 108 2.72 1.92 -6.54
C GLU A 108 3.12 2.35 -7.96
N PRO A 109 2.27 2.14 -8.98
CA PRO A 109 2.56 2.58 -10.34
C PRO A 109 2.70 4.09 -10.48
N TYR A 110 2.13 4.91 -9.58
CA TYR A 110 2.23 6.38 -9.69
C TYR A 110 3.47 6.97 -9.03
N LEU A 111 4.33 6.15 -8.40
CA LEU A 111 5.66 6.62 -7.96
C LEU A 111 6.55 7.05 -9.14
N VAL A 112 6.20 6.66 -10.37
CA VAL A 112 6.85 7.18 -11.58
C VAL A 112 6.73 8.70 -11.74
N SER A 113 5.75 9.31 -11.07
CA SER A 113 5.55 10.76 -11.06
C SER A 113 6.34 11.44 -9.93
N LEU A 114 7.02 10.69 -9.06
CA LEU A 114 7.85 11.26 -8.00
C LEU A 114 9.00 12.07 -8.61
N GLY A 115 9.24 13.28 -8.09
CA GLY A 115 10.23 14.22 -8.64
C GLY A 115 9.76 14.94 -9.91
N SER A 116 8.55 14.68 -10.41
CA SER A 116 7.95 15.43 -11.52
C SER A 116 7.52 16.82 -11.07
N VAL A 117 7.78 17.84 -11.90
CA VAL A 117 7.30 19.22 -11.70
C VAL A 117 5.77 19.28 -11.67
N PHE A 118 5.09 18.30 -12.28
CA PHE A 118 3.62 18.24 -12.37
C PHE A 118 2.96 17.58 -11.15
N THR A 119 3.72 16.96 -10.25
CA THR A 119 3.20 16.26 -9.06
C THR A 119 4.17 16.45 -7.89
N PRO A 120 4.22 17.67 -7.30
CA PRO A 120 5.18 17.99 -6.24
C PRO A 120 4.78 17.32 -4.93
N ILE A 121 5.10 16.04 -4.78
CA ILE A 121 4.95 15.28 -3.53
C ILE A 121 6.32 15.23 -2.85
N PRO A 122 6.44 15.72 -1.61
CA PRO A 122 7.67 15.59 -0.83
C PRO A 122 8.06 14.12 -0.61
N GLU A 123 9.34 13.79 -0.74
CA GLU A 123 9.85 12.42 -0.59
C GLU A 123 9.62 11.86 0.83
N ASP A 124 9.77 12.70 1.85
CA ASP A 124 9.51 12.36 3.25
C ASP A 124 8.03 11.97 3.48
N LYS A 125 7.10 12.65 2.80
CA LYS A 125 5.68 12.27 2.78
C LYS A 125 5.47 10.90 2.14
N VAL A 126 6.18 10.60 1.04
CA VAL A 126 6.10 9.26 0.41
C VAL A 126 6.55 8.18 1.37
N VAL A 127 7.72 8.36 2.00
CA VAL A 127 8.26 7.40 2.98
C VAL A 127 7.29 7.22 4.14
N ALA A 128 6.81 8.32 4.75
CA ALA A 128 5.91 8.25 5.90
C ALA A 128 4.62 7.47 5.60
N LEU A 129 4.01 7.70 4.44
CA LEU A 129 2.78 7.01 4.04
C LEU A 129 3.02 5.52 3.75
N LEU A 130 4.12 5.18 3.08
CA LEU A 130 4.49 3.78 2.84
C LEU A 130 4.77 3.04 4.14
N GLU A 131 5.50 3.66 5.06
CA GLU A 131 5.80 3.08 6.38
C GLU A 131 4.53 2.84 7.21
N GLU A 132 3.56 3.76 7.19
CA GLU A 132 2.27 3.53 7.85
C GLU A 132 1.58 2.27 7.29
N VAL A 133 1.56 2.07 5.97
CA VAL A 133 0.99 0.87 5.37
C VAL A 133 1.79 -0.38 5.75
N PHE A 134 3.12 -0.30 5.74
CA PHE A 134 3.99 -1.41 6.11
C PHE A 134 3.82 -1.85 7.56
N GLN A 135 3.39 -0.98 8.49
CA GLN A 135 3.07 -1.39 9.87
C GLN A 135 1.97 -2.45 9.94
N GLY A 136 1.09 -2.52 8.93
CA GLY A 136 0.02 -3.52 8.85
C GLY A 136 0.48 -4.89 8.37
N ILE A 137 1.72 -5.02 7.90
CA ILE A 137 2.27 -6.25 7.31
C ILE A 137 3.28 -6.87 8.28
N LYS A 138 2.92 -8.03 8.82
CA LYS A 138 3.74 -8.84 9.74
C LYS A 138 4.63 -9.86 9.02
N GLY A 139 4.29 -10.19 7.78
CA GLY A 139 5.05 -11.06 6.88
C GLY A 139 6.12 -10.29 6.13
N ILE A 140 6.49 -10.78 4.96
CA ILE A 140 7.45 -10.11 4.09
C ILE A 140 6.75 -8.95 3.37
N LYS A 141 7.35 -7.76 3.46
CA LYS A 141 6.88 -6.52 2.84
C LYS A 141 7.46 -6.41 1.44
N GLY A 142 6.62 -6.36 0.43
CA GLY A 142 7.05 -6.07 -0.94
C GLY A 142 6.58 -4.69 -1.39
N LEU A 143 7.37 -4.04 -2.22
CA LEU A 143 7.03 -2.79 -2.90
C LEU A 143 7.20 -3.00 -4.40
N HIS A 144 6.20 -2.61 -5.18
CA HIS A 144 6.27 -2.69 -6.64
C HIS A 144 6.09 -1.32 -7.29
N CYS A 145 7.02 -0.96 -8.17
CA CYS A 145 6.87 0.18 -9.08
C CYS A 145 7.28 -0.26 -10.49
N CYS A 146 6.40 -0.04 -11.48
CA CYS A 146 6.62 -0.47 -12.86
C CYS A 146 7.59 0.42 -13.64
N GLY A 147 7.83 1.67 -13.22
CA GLY A 147 8.60 2.65 -13.98
C GLY A 147 9.76 3.25 -13.21
N SER A 148 10.48 4.18 -13.87
CA SER A 148 11.55 4.95 -13.23
C SER A 148 10.97 5.80 -12.11
N THR A 149 11.61 5.77 -10.94
CA THR A 149 11.28 6.57 -9.76
C THR A 149 12.57 6.98 -9.07
N ASP A 150 12.48 7.79 -8.01
CA ASP A 150 13.59 8.01 -7.09
C ASP A 150 13.85 6.74 -6.24
N TRP A 151 14.75 5.88 -6.69
CA TRP A 151 15.04 4.60 -6.03
C TRP A 151 15.57 4.74 -4.59
N PRO A 152 16.49 5.67 -4.27
CA PRO A 152 16.89 5.94 -2.89
C PRO A 152 15.73 6.10 -1.91
N VAL A 153 14.66 6.80 -2.30
CA VAL A 153 13.46 6.98 -1.46
C VAL A 153 12.82 5.63 -1.12
N LEU A 154 12.67 4.75 -2.11
CA LEU A 154 12.05 3.44 -1.93
C LEU A 154 12.96 2.48 -1.17
N LEU A 155 14.26 2.48 -1.46
CA LEU A 155 15.27 1.65 -0.78
C LEU A 155 15.51 2.08 0.67
N GLY A 156 15.22 3.35 0.99
CA GLY A 156 15.25 3.89 2.35
C GLY A 156 14.14 3.36 3.26
N THR A 157 13.09 2.75 2.69
CA THR A 157 11.97 2.18 3.47
C THR A 157 12.33 0.86 4.17
N THR A 158 11.37 0.33 4.93
CA THR A 158 11.40 -0.99 5.56
C THR A 158 10.96 -2.13 4.63
N THR A 159 10.85 -1.88 3.31
CA THR A 159 10.51 -2.94 2.35
C THR A 159 11.58 -4.04 2.33
N ASP A 160 11.16 -5.30 2.23
CA ASP A 160 12.04 -6.47 2.14
C ASP A 160 12.31 -6.87 0.68
N ILE A 161 11.36 -6.62 -0.21
CA ILE A 161 11.43 -6.98 -1.63
C ILE A 161 11.03 -5.79 -2.49
N LEU A 162 11.96 -5.27 -3.28
CA LEU A 162 11.66 -4.34 -4.36
C LEU A 162 11.42 -5.09 -5.68
N SER A 163 10.24 -4.91 -6.26
CA SER A 163 9.86 -5.47 -7.57
C SER A 163 9.73 -4.36 -8.59
N PHE A 164 10.48 -4.41 -9.68
CA PHE A 164 10.50 -3.36 -10.69
C PHE A 164 10.71 -3.93 -12.10
N ASP A 165 10.44 -3.12 -13.12
CA ASP A 165 10.71 -3.50 -14.51
C ASP A 165 12.21 -3.39 -14.81
N ALA A 166 12.91 -4.49 -14.60
CA ALA A 166 14.34 -4.59 -14.89
C ALA A 166 14.67 -4.53 -16.39
N TYR A 167 13.72 -4.83 -17.28
CA TYR A 167 13.98 -4.78 -18.72
C TYR A 167 14.22 -3.34 -19.17
N ASN A 168 13.37 -2.41 -18.73
CA ASN A 168 13.50 -1.00 -19.08
C ASN A 168 14.34 -0.18 -18.09
N TYR A 169 14.39 -0.56 -16.80
CA TYR A 169 14.91 0.31 -15.74
C TYR A 169 16.05 -0.28 -14.89
N ALA A 170 16.64 -1.43 -15.25
CA ALA A 170 17.79 -1.99 -14.51
C ALA A 170 18.95 -1.00 -14.35
N SER A 171 19.28 -0.23 -15.38
CA SER A 171 20.37 0.76 -15.31
C SER A 171 20.09 1.86 -14.28
N SER A 172 18.83 2.29 -14.16
CA SER A 172 18.44 3.36 -13.24
C SER A 172 18.57 2.96 -11.76
N LEU A 173 18.38 1.68 -11.44
CA LEU A 173 18.61 1.16 -10.08
C LEU A 173 20.09 0.85 -9.85
N SER A 174 20.82 0.40 -10.87
CA SER A 174 22.20 -0.09 -10.75
C SER A 174 23.22 0.95 -10.24
N ILE A 175 22.88 2.24 -10.29
CA ILE A 175 23.73 3.34 -9.79
C ILE A 175 23.65 3.51 -8.27
N TYR A 176 22.75 2.78 -7.59
CA TYR A 176 22.53 2.83 -6.14
C TYR A 176 22.90 1.49 -5.44
N PRO A 177 24.12 0.97 -5.60
CA PRO A 177 24.49 -0.33 -5.04
C PRO A 177 24.63 -0.31 -3.51
N ASN A 178 24.81 0.86 -2.89
CA ASN A 178 25.00 0.99 -1.44
C ASN A 178 23.67 1.01 -0.68
N GLU A 179 22.60 1.38 -1.38
CA GLU A 179 21.24 1.51 -0.87
C GLU A 179 20.50 0.16 -0.91
N VAL A 180 20.98 -0.79 -1.70
CA VAL A 180 20.48 -2.18 -1.73
C VAL A 180 21.04 -2.94 -0.52
N LYS A 181 20.15 -3.43 0.35
CA LYS A 181 20.47 -4.16 1.59
C LYS A 181 20.65 -5.66 1.37
#